data_AF-A0A5C6BJF8-F1
#
_entry.id   AF-A0A5C6BJF8-F1
#
_cell.length_a   1.000
_cell.length_b   1.000
_cell.length_c   1.000
_cell.angle_alpha   90.00
_cell.angle_beta   90.00
_cell.angle_gamma   90.00
#
_symmetry.space_group_name_H-M   'P 1'
#
loop_
_entity.id
_entity.type
_entity.pdbx_description
1 polymer ?
#
loop_
_entity_poly.entity_id
_entity_poly.type
_entity_poly.pdbx_seq_one_letter_code
_entity_poly.pdbx_strand_id
1 'polypeptide(L)'
;MNRVLNEETGISNRMVNRDDQPTMCLQLRRRSRLLAPILSVAAMAVVMPIAAAFGPTQLMAADGTPADSAPAESPATAEQEKPDSQLPYGYKPPAVLPPGASSDEEWIVQFGDGGKRATDNARRDFLSVFNRGNFESAEDRENFDKYVQWRLSQFTLRKYLTANAQQQQIGAMRSKWLRDVDRARKASPTIFQAYVDTLVRETPKLFKYHMVARLNAAVLLAELNETPEENNKPAVPLLAVTEPLLDFLGQENQLGVVRVPAVRGLARVIRDGQPPEKLRDDIITAFVNELQNGDPKNDELATTIAEELGRLGIINGSDRTPVVVNALTKALADKKRGYRSRSEAAAALGRLSLDNTINVRLIAFEIAALAQEMADAFQKEAANAVKNEQKPDYVAWKKSFYNLYLAFKGDTRANIERGHGLSNKDGLNGAIKQTVNSAYGQVLPLILSILVEKPIDSKDQDAILQWIQANTPQSRKVHDSFQEIISDDQSRAPGTISSATASNTDANN
;
A
#
# COMPACT_ATOMS: atom_id res chain seq x y z
N MET A 1 22.15 1.94 -42.77
CA MET A 1 22.05 1.20 -41.50
C MET A 1 20.89 0.20 -41.47
N ASN A 2 19.67 0.53 -41.94
CA ASN A 2 18.52 -0.41 -41.97
C ASN A 2 18.64 -1.57 -42.99
N ARG A 3 19.72 -2.37 -42.94
CA ARG A 3 19.94 -3.51 -43.85
C ARG A 3 20.78 -4.66 -43.26
N VAL A 4 20.94 -4.73 -41.93
CA VAL A 4 21.78 -5.73 -41.23
C VAL A 4 21.01 -6.40 -40.06
N LEU A 5 19.67 -6.40 -40.11
CA LEU A 5 18.79 -6.97 -39.06
C LEU A 5 17.70 -7.89 -39.63
N ASN A 6 17.89 -8.41 -40.85
CA ASN A 6 16.88 -9.16 -41.60
C ASN A 6 17.22 -10.64 -41.86
N GLU A 7 18.32 -11.17 -41.32
CA GLU A 7 18.83 -12.50 -41.69
C GLU A 7 18.67 -13.60 -40.62
N GLU A 8 18.33 -13.28 -39.37
CA GLU A 8 18.31 -14.27 -38.26
C GLU A 8 16.92 -14.80 -37.83
N THR A 9 15.80 -14.30 -38.37
CA THR A 9 14.45 -14.63 -37.85
C THR A 9 13.50 -15.37 -38.80
N GLY A 10 13.87 -15.59 -40.07
CA GLY A 10 13.26 -16.60 -40.95
C GLY A 10 11.76 -16.48 -41.29
N ILE A 11 11.06 -15.43 -40.86
CA ILE A 11 9.60 -15.28 -41.01
C ILE A 11 9.27 -14.35 -42.19
N SER A 12 8.54 -14.89 -43.17
CA SER A 12 8.18 -14.19 -44.41
C SER A 12 7.03 -13.20 -44.19
N ASN A 13 7.32 -11.90 -44.29
CA ASN A 13 6.30 -10.86 -44.31
C ASN A 13 5.55 -10.85 -45.65
N ARG A 14 4.28 -11.23 -45.65
CA ARG A 14 3.36 -11.04 -46.78
C ARG A 14 2.03 -10.43 -46.34
N MET A 15 1.58 -9.46 -47.15
CA MET A 15 0.26 -8.81 -47.14
C MET A 15 -0.09 -7.94 -45.92
N VAL A 16 0.11 -6.63 -46.13
CA VAL A 16 -0.63 -5.56 -45.47
C VAL A 16 -2.04 -5.48 -46.08
N ASN A 17 -3.09 -5.61 -45.27
CA ASN A 17 -4.17 -4.61 -45.26
C ASN A 17 -5.14 -4.74 -44.07
N ARG A 18 -5.60 -3.55 -43.64
CA ARG A 18 -6.88 -3.17 -43.03
C ARG A 18 -7.70 -4.12 -42.12
N ASP A 19 -8.14 -3.50 -41.02
CA ASP A 19 -9.52 -3.51 -40.51
C ASP A 19 -10.13 -4.88 -40.13
N ASP A 20 -9.63 -5.50 -39.04
CA ASP A 20 -10.48 -5.95 -37.91
C ASP A 20 -9.66 -6.53 -36.73
N GLN A 21 -9.80 -5.96 -35.53
CA GLN A 21 -9.46 -6.60 -34.24
C GLN A 21 -10.35 -6.06 -33.10
N PRO A 22 -10.87 -6.93 -32.20
CA PRO A 22 -11.87 -6.52 -31.21
C PRO A 22 -11.26 -5.88 -29.96
N THR A 23 -11.67 -4.65 -29.64
CA THR A 23 -11.38 -4.03 -28.35
C THR A 23 -12.20 -4.67 -27.23
N MET A 24 -11.57 -5.41 -26.31
CA MET A 24 -12.23 -5.79 -25.05
C MET A 24 -12.52 -4.53 -24.20
N CYS A 25 -13.75 -4.42 -23.72
CA CYS A 25 -14.25 -3.21 -23.06
C CYS A 25 -13.77 -3.04 -21.62
N LEU A 26 -12.91 -2.04 -21.37
CA LEU A 26 -12.79 -1.38 -20.07
C LEU A 26 -13.52 -0.03 -20.09
N GLN A 27 -14.85 -0.06 -19.95
CA GLN A 27 -15.67 1.17 -19.90
C GLN A 27 -15.59 1.88 -18.55
N LEU A 28 -14.56 2.71 -18.36
CA LEU A 28 -14.63 3.79 -17.37
C LEU A 28 -15.44 4.97 -17.93
N ARG A 29 -16.62 5.21 -17.36
CA ARG A 29 -17.56 6.26 -17.79
C ARG A 29 -17.00 7.67 -17.58
N ARG A 30 -16.38 8.24 -18.62
CA ARG A 30 -16.33 9.70 -18.81
C ARG A 30 -17.68 10.18 -19.37
N ARG A 31 -18.36 11.09 -18.67
CA ARG A 31 -19.15 12.17 -19.30
C ARG A 31 -19.28 13.37 -18.37
N SER A 32 -19.02 14.54 -18.92
CA SER A 32 -19.13 15.84 -18.27
C SER A 32 -20.59 16.32 -18.16
N ARG A 33 -20.81 17.33 -17.31
CA ARG A 33 -22.11 18.00 -17.15
C ARG A 33 -22.44 18.83 -18.40
N LEU A 34 -23.74 18.99 -18.68
CA LEU A 34 -24.34 20.28 -19.04
C LEU A 34 -25.88 20.22 -18.97
N LEU A 35 -26.48 21.34 -18.54
CA LEU A 35 -27.91 21.71 -18.60
C LEU A 35 -28.95 20.86 -17.83
N ALA A 36 -29.87 21.57 -17.17
CA ALA A 36 -31.21 21.13 -16.77
C ALA A 36 -32.23 21.90 -17.64
N PRO A 37 -33.51 21.46 -17.72
CA PRO A 37 -34.53 22.17 -16.92
C PRO A 37 -35.75 21.35 -16.44
N ILE A 38 -36.28 21.73 -15.25
CA ILE A 38 -37.70 22.02 -14.91
C ILE A 38 -38.82 20.95 -15.13
N LEU A 39 -39.46 20.55 -14.01
CA LEU A 39 -40.81 19.92 -13.84
C LEU A 39 -41.02 18.51 -14.46
N SER A 40 -41.99 17.66 -14.07
CA SER A 40 -43.25 17.82 -13.30
C SER A 40 -43.52 16.66 -12.30
N VAL A 41 -44.63 16.73 -11.54
CA VAL A 41 -45.16 15.69 -10.63
C VAL A 41 -46.47 15.09 -11.18
N ALA A 42 -46.71 13.76 -11.09
CA ALA A 42 -48.03 13.10 -10.84
C ALA A 42 -48.06 11.56 -11.14
N ALA A 43 -49.11 10.89 -10.62
CA ALA A 43 -49.69 9.56 -10.99
C ALA A 43 -48.80 8.29 -10.84
N MET A 44 -49.15 7.30 -10.00
CA MET A 44 -50.20 6.25 -10.11
C MET A 44 -49.94 5.22 -11.24
N ALA A 45 -49.91 3.87 -11.08
CA ALA A 45 -50.36 2.85 -10.10
C ALA A 45 -51.52 1.96 -10.62
N VAL A 46 -51.20 0.70 -10.96
CA VAL A 46 -52.10 -0.43 -11.33
C VAL A 46 -51.38 -1.72 -10.85
N VAL A 47 -51.78 -2.39 -9.74
CA VAL A 47 -52.84 -3.43 -9.61
C VAL A 47 -52.41 -4.79 -10.25
N MET A 48 -51.83 -5.75 -9.49
CA MET A 48 -52.43 -6.78 -8.59
C MET A 48 -52.51 -8.20 -9.27
N PRO A 49 -53.05 -9.30 -8.67
CA PRO A 49 -52.41 -10.08 -7.60
C PRO A 49 -52.57 -11.63 -7.74
N ILE A 50 -52.16 -12.40 -6.72
CA ILE A 50 -52.80 -13.62 -6.16
C ILE A 50 -52.05 -13.91 -4.84
N ALA A 51 -52.64 -13.69 -3.66
CA ALA A 51 -53.50 -14.60 -2.87
C ALA A 51 -52.74 -15.87 -2.41
N ALA A 52 -52.35 -16.04 -1.13
CA ALA A 52 -53.14 -16.25 0.11
C ALA A 52 -53.65 -17.70 0.26
N ALA A 53 -53.97 -18.26 1.44
CA ALA A 53 -53.85 -17.83 2.86
C ALA A 53 -53.17 -18.99 3.66
N PHE A 54 -53.14 -19.17 5.00
CA PHE A 54 -53.79 -18.67 6.22
C PHE A 54 -52.73 -18.69 7.37
N GLY A 55 -52.95 -18.32 8.65
CA GLY A 55 -54.10 -17.79 9.41
C GLY A 55 -54.07 -18.31 10.87
N PRO A 56 -53.97 -17.46 11.92
CA PRO A 56 -53.73 -17.89 13.31
C PRO A 56 -54.94 -17.73 14.26
N THR A 57 -54.82 -18.24 15.49
CA THR A 57 -55.75 -17.99 16.62
C THR A 57 -54.99 -17.77 17.94
N GLN A 58 -55.53 -16.92 18.84
CA GLN A 58 -54.99 -16.61 20.18
C GLN A 58 -55.99 -16.97 21.29
N LEU A 59 -55.50 -17.07 22.55
CA LEU A 59 -56.07 -16.74 23.89
C LEU A 59 -55.35 -17.65 24.93
N MET A 60 -54.64 -17.15 25.95
CA MET A 60 -55.10 -16.55 27.23
C MET A 60 -55.98 -17.46 28.11
N ALA A 61 -55.86 -17.52 29.45
CA ALA A 61 -54.83 -17.12 30.43
C ALA A 61 -55.26 -17.61 31.84
N ALA A 62 -54.36 -17.80 32.82
CA ALA A 62 -54.65 -17.83 34.28
C ALA A 62 -53.37 -17.95 35.16
N ASP A 63 -53.42 -17.48 36.41
CA ASP A 63 -52.38 -17.59 37.45
C ASP A 63 -52.55 -18.83 38.37
N GLY A 64 -51.51 -19.20 39.13
CA GLY A 64 -51.65 -20.17 40.24
C GLY A 64 -50.36 -20.70 40.89
N THR A 65 -49.97 -20.13 42.03
CA THR A 65 -49.11 -20.73 43.09
C THR A 65 -49.95 -20.85 44.38
N PRO A 66 -49.57 -21.62 45.45
CA PRO A 66 -48.21 -22.06 45.82
C PRO A 66 -48.12 -23.53 46.39
N ALA A 67 -47.03 -23.78 47.14
CA ALA A 67 -46.85 -24.74 48.26
C ALA A 67 -45.92 -25.97 48.05
N ASP A 68 -45.29 -26.38 49.16
CA ASP A 68 -44.22 -27.38 49.27
C ASP A 68 -44.65 -28.84 49.02
N SER A 69 -43.71 -29.66 48.52
CA SER A 69 -43.21 -30.86 49.23
C SER A 69 -42.13 -31.61 48.41
N ALA A 70 -41.03 -32.00 49.05
CA ALA A 70 -40.11 -33.04 48.55
C ALA A 70 -40.66 -34.44 48.93
N PRO A 71 -40.19 -35.57 48.35
CA PRO A 71 -38.84 -36.07 48.64
C PRO A 71 -38.18 -36.93 47.52
N ALA A 72 -37.10 -37.62 47.92
CA ALA A 72 -36.49 -38.83 47.34
C ALA A 72 -35.36 -38.64 46.31
N GLU A 73 -34.21 -39.22 46.65
CA GLU A 73 -32.97 -39.21 45.90
C GLU A 73 -32.93 -40.36 44.86
N SER A 74 -32.11 -40.22 43.84
CA SER A 74 -31.51 -41.34 43.11
C SER A 74 -30.14 -40.94 42.57
N PRO A 75 -29.18 -41.88 42.48
CA PRO A 75 -27.78 -41.57 42.73
C PRO A 75 -27.05 -40.94 41.55
N ALA A 76 -25.97 -40.23 41.87
CA ALA A 76 -25.09 -39.60 40.90
C ALA A 76 -24.41 -40.64 39.99
N THR A 77 -24.74 -40.60 38.69
CA THR A 77 -23.86 -41.13 37.66
C THR A 77 -22.67 -40.18 37.54
N ALA A 78 -21.45 -40.68 37.73
CA ALA A 78 -20.26 -39.85 37.63
C ALA A 78 -20.08 -39.35 36.18
N GLU A 79 -20.27 -38.05 35.97
CA GLU A 79 -19.89 -37.41 34.72
C GLU A 79 -18.37 -37.49 34.56
N GLN A 80 -17.92 -38.26 33.56
CA GLN A 80 -16.54 -38.21 33.13
C GLN A 80 -16.30 -36.84 32.49
N GLU A 81 -15.45 -36.01 33.09
CA GLU A 81 -14.92 -34.80 32.47
C GLU A 81 -14.22 -35.16 31.16
N LYS A 82 -14.97 -35.07 30.04
CA LYS A 82 -14.36 -35.01 28.72
C LYS A 82 -13.62 -33.67 28.64
N PRO A 83 -12.38 -33.64 28.13
CA PRO A 83 -11.70 -32.38 27.84
C PRO A 83 -12.40 -31.71 26.65
N ASP A 84 -13.38 -30.87 26.94
CA ASP A 84 -14.33 -30.27 25.98
C ASP A 84 -13.67 -29.10 25.22
N SER A 85 -12.62 -29.44 24.47
CA SER A 85 -11.69 -28.53 23.81
C SER A 85 -11.42 -28.91 22.34
N GLN A 86 -12.18 -29.86 21.79
CA GLN A 86 -12.23 -30.08 20.35
C GLN A 86 -13.29 -29.17 19.72
N LEU A 87 -12.84 -27.98 19.31
CA LEU A 87 -13.62 -27.06 18.48
C LEU A 87 -14.20 -27.80 17.26
N PRO A 88 -15.44 -27.50 16.81
CA PRO A 88 -16.10 -28.27 15.77
C PRO A 88 -15.27 -28.43 14.49
N TYR A 89 -15.36 -29.58 13.82
CA TYR A 89 -14.63 -29.84 12.59
C TYR A 89 -14.93 -28.78 11.53
N GLY A 90 -13.90 -28.03 11.10
CA GLY A 90 -14.03 -26.90 10.18
C GLY A 90 -14.18 -25.52 10.85
N TYR A 91 -14.34 -25.43 12.17
CA TYR A 91 -14.29 -24.16 12.91
C TYR A 91 -12.90 -23.54 12.81
N LYS A 92 -12.79 -22.45 12.05
CA LYS A 92 -11.64 -21.56 12.10
C LYS A 92 -11.94 -20.49 13.16
N PRO A 93 -11.16 -20.36 14.24
CA PRO A 93 -11.35 -19.27 15.19
C PRO A 93 -11.24 -17.92 14.47
N PRO A 94 -12.00 -16.90 14.88
CA PRO A 94 -11.91 -15.57 14.28
C PRO A 94 -10.45 -15.07 14.37
N ALA A 95 -9.94 -14.54 13.27
CA ALA A 95 -8.55 -14.10 13.21
C ALA A 95 -8.27 -13.06 14.31
N VAL A 96 -7.32 -13.37 15.20
CA VAL A 96 -6.92 -12.47 16.29
C VAL A 96 -6.46 -11.16 15.67
N LEU A 97 -7.13 -10.06 16.01
CA LEU A 97 -6.76 -8.74 15.52
C LEU A 97 -5.32 -8.43 15.97
N PRO A 98 -4.43 -8.02 15.05
CA PRO A 98 -3.04 -7.76 15.42
C PRO A 98 -2.97 -6.59 16.42
N PRO A 99 -2.00 -6.60 17.36
CA PRO A 99 -1.85 -5.54 18.35
C PRO A 99 -1.90 -4.13 17.73
N GLY A 100 -2.73 -3.26 18.31
CA GLY A 100 -2.95 -1.89 17.79
C GLY A 100 -3.95 -1.77 16.63
N ALA A 101 -4.53 -2.86 16.11
CA ALA A 101 -5.62 -2.79 15.13
C ALA A 101 -6.90 -2.21 15.75
N SER A 102 -7.28 -2.74 16.91
CA SER A 102 -8.39 -2.26 17.72
C SER A 102 -7.91 -1.29 18.80
N SER A 103 -8.65 -0.20 18.98
CA SER A 103 -8.69 0.59 20.21
C SER A 103 -10.15 0.99 20.42
N ASP A 104 -10.59 0.91 21.67
CA ASP A 104 -11.93 1.30 22.12
C ASP A 104 -12.00 2.73 22.65
N GLU A 105 -10.88 3.47 22.63
CA GLU A 105 -10.90 4.90 22.91
C GLU A 105 -11.70 5.65 21.84
N GLU A 106 -12.52 6.62 22.27
CA GLU A 106 -13.14 7.60 21.38
C GLU A 106 -12.59 9.00 21.71
N TRP A 107 -12.21 9.78 20.69
CA TRP A 107 -12.08 11.22 20.85
C TRP A 107 -13.48 11.82 20.83
N ILE A 108 -13.94 12.31 21.98
CA ILE A 108 -15.24 12.97 22.09
C ILE A 108 -15.01 14.48 22.26
N VAL A 109 -15.52 15.27 21.33
CA VAL A 109 -15.64 16.74 21.45
C VAL A 109 -17.13 17.06 21.66
N GLN A 110 -17.43 18.01 22.54
CA GLN A 110 -18.81 18.39 22.87
C GLN A 110 -19.04 19.90 22.69
N PHE A 111 -20.27 20.26 22.32
CA PHE A 111 -20.73 21.65 22.22
C PHE A 111 -21.65 22.00 23.41
N GLY A 112 -21.19 21.68 24.63
CA GLY A 112 -22.00 21.79 25.84
C GLY A 112 -23.24 20.89 25.82
N ASP A 113 -24.17 21.17 26.73
CA ASP A 113 -25.29 20.26 27.05
C ASP A 113 -26.39 20.23 25.98
N GLY A 114 -26.33 21.11 24.97
CA GLY A 114 -27.35 21.25 23.93
C GLY A 114 -27.38 20.12 22.88
N GLY A 115 -26.51 19.11 23.00
CA GLY A 115 -26.51 17.90 22.17
C GLY A 115 -26.59 18.20 20.67
N LYS A 116 -27.56 17.58 19.97
CA LYS A 116 -27.76 17.79 18.52
C LYS A 116 -27.98 19.27 18.17
N ARG A 117 -28.74 20.04 18.97
CA ARG A 117 -29.05 21.45 18.69
C ARG A 117 -27.78 22.30 18.72
N ALA A 118 -26.86 22.03 19.66
CA ALA A 118 -25.59 22.74 19.72
C ALA A 118 -24.66 22.36 18.54
N THR A 119 -24.63 21.09 18.13
CA THR A 119 -23.91 20.65 16.92
C THR A 119 -24.47 21.28 15.63
N ASP A 120 -25.80 21.42 15.52
CA ASP A 120 -26.45 22.09 14.40
C ASP A 120 -26.29 23.63 14.45
N ASN A 121 -26.07 24.23 15.64
CA ASN A 121 -25.63 25.62 15.77
C ASN A 121 -24.19 25.77 15.26
N ALA A 122 -23.22 25.09 15.88
CA ALA A 122 -21.80 25.16 15.51
C ALA A 122 -21.55 24.84 14.02
N ARG A 123 -22.40 24.00 13.40
CA ARG A 123 -22.42 23.79 11.95
C ARG A 123 -22.85 25.02 11.15
N ARG A 124 -23.89 25.75 11.57
CA ARG A 124 -24.33 27.01 10.94
C ARG A 124 -23.28 28.09 11.09
N ASP A 125 -22.64 28.16 12.26
CA ASP A 125 -21.64 29.17 12.58
C ASP A 125 -20.34 28.91 11.80
N PHE A 126 -19.87 27.65 11.76
CA PHE A 126 -18.83 27.20 10.82
C PHE A 126 -19.18 27.57 9.37
N LEU A 127 -20.41 27.31 8.91
CA LEU A 127 -20.82 27.63 7.53
C LEU A 127 -20.98 29.14 7.26
N SER A 128 -21.23 29.98 8.26
CA SER A 128 -21.30 31.43 8.09
C SER A 128 -19.90 31.99 7.77
N VAL A 129 -18.85 31.48 8.41
CA VAL A 129 -17.45 31.83 8.12
C VAL A 129 -17.09 31.58 6.64
N PHE A 130 -17.49 30.43 6.06
CA PHE A 130 -17.28 30.19 4.61
C PHE A 130 -18.07 31.12 3.71
N ASN A 131 -19.26 31.57 4.15
CA ASN A 131 -20.11 32.45 3.34
C ASN A 131 -19.65 33.91 3.42
N ARG A 132 -19.02 34.31 4.55
CA ARG A 132 -18.45 35.64 4.79
C ARG A 132 -17.02 35.79 4.24
N GLY A 133 -16.26 34.69 4.17
CA GLY A 133 -14.86 34.70 3.74
C GLY A 133 -13.88 35.28 4.77
N ASN A 134 -14.32 35.55 6.00
CA ASN A 134 -13.48 36.03 7.09
C ASN A 134 -14.03 35.59 8.46
N PHE A 135 -13.21 35.74 9.51
CA PHE A 135 -13.63 35.69 10.91
C PHE A 135 -13.95 37.12 11.39
N GLU A 136 -15.08 37.34 12.06
CA GLU A 136 -15.42 38.66 12.63
C GLU A 136 -14.86 38.84 14.05
N SER A 137 -14.52 37.74 14.73
CA SER A 137 -14.05 37.73 16.12
C SER A 137 -13.04 36.60 16.38
N ALA A 138 -12.40 36.60 17.55
CA ALA A 138 -11.62 35.45 18.01
C ALA A 138 -12.50 34.23 18.32
N GLU A 139 -13.72 34.46 18.83
CA GLU A 139 -14.72 33.44 19.12
C GLU A 139 -15.21 32.72 17.85
N ASP A 140 -15.36 33.44 16.73
CA ASP A 140 -15.62 32.86 15.41
C ASP A 140 -14.55 31.83 15.02
N ARG A 141 -13.26 32.14 15.29
CA ARG A 141 -12.14 31.25 14.99
C ARG A 141 -12.09 30.06 15.95
N GLU A 142 -12.34 30.26 17.24
CA GLU A 142 -12.41 29.15 18.20
C GLU A 142 -13.55 28.18 17.85
N ASN A 143 -14.76 28.68 17.59
CA ASN A 143 -15.90 27.86 17.21
C ASN A 143 -15.67 27.13 15.87
N PHE A 144 -15.00 27.77 14.91
CA PHE A 144 -14.56 27.13 13.66
C PHE A 144 -13.58 25.98 13.91
N ASP A 145 -12.51 26.22 14.67
CA ASP A 145 -11.49 25.19 14.98
C ASP A 145 -12.12 24.03 15.78
N LYS A 146 -12.99 24.33 16.74
CA LYS A 146 -13.75 23.34 17.53
C LYS A 146 -14.70 22.50 16.66
N TYR A 147 -15.27 23.07 15.60
CA TYR A 147 -16.06 22.33 14.62
C TYR A 147 -15.20 21.44 13.69
N VAL A 148 -13.96 21.83 13.40
CA VAL A 148 -12.97 20.94 12.76
C VAL A 148 -12.64 19.77 13.70
N GLN A 149 -12.24 20.05 14.93
CA GLN A 149 -11.93 19.03 15.94
C GLN A 149 -13.11 18.04 16.14
N TRP A 150 -14.34 18.52 16.31
CA TRP A 150 -15.52 17.66 16.46
C TRP A 150 -15.75 16.73 15.27
N ARG A 151 -15.59 17.23 14.04
CA ARG A 151 -15.70 16.40 12.84
C ARG A 151 -14.57 15.38 12.71
N LEU A 152 -13.37 15.67 13.21
CA LEU A 152 -12.25 14.73 13.21
C LEU A 152 -12.48 13.63 14.26
N SER A 153 -12.95 14.02 15.44
CA SER A 153 -13.49 13.16 16.50
C SER A 153 -14.50 12.13 15.96
N GLN A 154 -15.32 12.48 14.96
CA GLN A 154 -16.26 11.51 14.36
C GLN A 154 -15.57 10.29 13.73
N PHE A 155 -14.28 10.36 13.35
CA PHE A 155 -13.55 9.19 12.81
C PHE A 155 -13.27 8.11 13.87
N THR A 156 -13.30 8.42 15.17
CA THR A 156 -13.00 7.44 16.23
C THR A 156 -14.25 6.73 16.77
N LEU A 157 -15.46 7.12 16.37
CA LEU A 157 -16.69 6.62 17.01
C LEU A 157 -17.04 5.19 16.57
N ARG A 158 -17.18 4.28 17.54
CA ARG A 158 -17.36 2.81 17.38
C ARG A 158 -18.46 2.41 16.37
N LYS A 159 -19.54 3.19 16.29
CA LYS A 159 -20.62 3.04 15.28
C LYS A 159 -20.13 3.00 13.82
N TYR A 160 -19.04 3.72 13.53
CA TYR A 160 -18.45 3.82 12.19
C TYR A 160 -17.24 2.88 11.99
N LEU A 161 -16.68 2.33 13.07
CA LEU A 161 -15.50 1.46 13.06
C LEU A 161 -15.85 -0.02 12.79
N THR A 162 -17.09 -0.42 13.05
CA THR A 162 -17.58 -1.79 12.84
C THR A 162 -17.97 -2.06 11.38
N ALA A 163 -17.87 -3.31 10.95
CA ALA A 163 -18.15 -3.75 9.58
C ALA A 163 -19.67 -3.75 9.27
N ASN A 164 -20.22 -2.56 9.06
CA ASN A 164 -21.63 -2.32 8.84
C ASN A 164 -21.84 -1.29 7.69
N ALA A 165 -23.09 -1.02 7.29
CA ALA A 165 -23.38 -0.04 6.24
C ALA A 165 -22.95 1.41 6.58
N GLN A 166 -22.68 1.72 7.85
CA GLN A 166 -22.16 3.01 8.32
C GLN A 166 -20.64 3.13 8.12
N GLN A 167 -19.90 2.04 7.90
CA GLN A 167 -18.47 2.11 7.56
C GLN A 167 -18.22 2.88 6.25
N GLN A 168 -19.16 2.81 5.30
CA GLN A 168 -19.13 3.63 4.07
C GLN A 168 -19.19 5.15 4.36
N GLN A 169 -19.75 5.55 5.52
CA GLN A 169 -19.87 6.95 5.91
C GLN A 169 -18.51 7.57 6.25
N ILE A 170 -17.51 6.79 6.69
CA ILE A 170 -16.13 7.28 6.90
C ILE A 170 -15.53 7.78 5.58
N GLY A 171 -15.69 7.01 4.49
CA GLY A 171 -15.27 7.44 3.15
C GLY A 171 -16.02 8.70 2.70
N ALA A 172 -17.34 8.73 2.87
CA ALA A 172 -18.16 9.90 2.54
C ALA A 172 -17.81 11.15 3.37
N MET A 173 -17.39 10.98 4.64
CA MET A 173 -16.87 12.02 5.52
C MET A 173 -15.54 12.56 4.98
N ARG A 174 -14.58 11.69 4.62
CA ARG A 174 -13.30 12.12 3.99
C ARG A 174 -13.53 12.88 2.68
N SER A 175 -14.42 12.39 1.82
CA SER A 175 -14.80 13.12 0.60
C SER A 175 -15.52 14.44 0.88
N LYS A 176 -16.22 14.57 2.03
CA LYS A 176 -16.82 15.84 2.46
C LYS A 176 -15.74 16.84 2.93
N TRP A 177 -14.76 16.36 3.69
CA TRP A 177 -13.61 17.18 4.13
C TRP A 177 -12.90 17.85 2.96
N LEU A 178 -12.51 17.10 1.93
CA LEU A 178 -11.81 17.67 0.77
C LEU A 178 -12.66 18.69 0.00
N ARG A 179 -13.98 18.44 -0.14
CA ARG A 179 -14.91 19.43 -0.72
C ARG A 179 -15.02 20.70 0.12
N ASP A 180 -14.91 20.59 1.44
CA ASP A 180 -14.89 21.75 2.33
C ASP A 180 -13.53 22.48 2.25
N VAL A 181 -12.40 21.81 2.00
CA VAL A 181 -11.10 22.45 1.68
C VAL A 181 -11.20 23.28 0.38
N ASP A 182 -11.79 22.71 -0.68
CA ASP A 182 -12.05 23.45 -1.92
C ASP A 182 -13.04 24.61 -1.74
N ARG A 183 -13.97 24.50 -0.77
CA ARG A 183 -14.86 25.60 -0.39
C ARG A 183 -14.10 26.68 0.38
N ALA A 184 -13.16 26.31 1.25
CA ALA A 184 -12.32 27.25 2.00
C ALA A 184 -11.48 28.08 1.02
N ARG A 185 -10.82 27.42 0.05
CA ARG A 185 -10.04 28.08 -1.03
C ARG A 185 -10.87 29.05 -1.88
N LYS A 186 -12.18 28.82 -2.00
CA LYS A 186 -13.13 29.69 -2.72
C LYS A 186 -13.77 30.77 -1.84
N ALA A 187 -13.65 30.67 -0.51
CA ALA A 187 -14.16 31.66 0.42
C ALA A 187 -13.15 32.80 0.61
N SER A 188 -11.93 32.48 1.04
CA SER A 188 -10.78 33.38 1.01
C SER A 188 -9.47 32.62 1.32
N PRO A 189 -8.29 33.19 1.02
CA PRO A 189 -7.01 32.66 1.49
C PRO A 189 -6.96 32.50 3.02
N THR A 190 -7.56 33.42 3.78
CA THR A 190 -7.59 33.38 5.25
C THR A 190 -8.39 32.18 5.77
N ILE A 191 -9.56 31.89 5.19
CA ILE A 191 -10.36 30.73 5.59
C ILE A 191 -9.72 29.42 5.10
N PHE A 192 -9.08 29.43 3.93
CA PHE A 192 -8.29 28.29 3.45
C PHE A 192 -7.16 27.93 4.40
N GLN A 193 -6.27 28.90 4.69
CA GLN A 193 -5.13 28.70 5.59
C GLN A 193 -5.60 28.22 6.96
N ALA A 194 -6.57 28.92 7.56
CA ALA A 194 -7.17 28.54 8.83
C ALA A 194 -7.71 27.10 8.85
N TYR A 195 -8.33 26.64 7.76
CA TYR A 195 -8.86 25.29 7.67
C TYR A 195 -7.77 24.23 7.54
N VAL A 196 -6.75 24.48 6.70
CA VAL A 196 -5.67 23.50 6.52
C VAL A 196 -4.71 23.46 7.71
N ASP A 197 -4.41 24.59 8.35
CA ASP A 197 -3.62 24.65 9.60
C ASP A 197 -4.25 23.77 10.69
N THR A 198 -5.56 23.95 10.90
CA THR A 198 -6.29 23.18 11.92
C THR A 198 -6.42 21.71 11.50
N LEU A 199 -6.57 21.37 10.22
CA LEU A 199 -6.50 19.98 9.78
C LEU A 199 -5.11 19.35 10.02
N VAL A 200 -4.02 20.04 9.68
CA VAL A 200 -2.64 19.58 9.88
C VAL A 200 -2.33 19.40 11.37
N ARG A 201 -2.73 20.35 12.21
CA ARG A 201 -2.51 20.33 13.67
C ARG A 201 -3.32 19.27 14.42
N GLU A 202 -4.56 19.02 13.99
CA GLU A 202 -5.50 18.19 14.75
C GLU A 202 -5.60 16.74 14.24
N THR A 203 -5.37 16.49 12.95
CA THR A 203 -5.46 15.13 12.36
C THR A 203 -4.49 14.12 12.98
N PRO A 204 -3.24 14.46 13.36
CA PRO A 204 -2.30 13.51 13.96
C PRO A 204 -2.77 12.89 15.28
N LYS A 205 -3.69 13.56 16.00
CA LYS A 205 -4.31 13.01 17.22
C LYS A 205 -5.05 11.69 16.94
N LEU A 206 -5.51 11.47 15.70
CA LEU A 206 -6.19 10.24 15.28
C LEU A 206 -5.26 9.01 15.20
N PHE A 207 -3.94 9.19 15.16
CA PHE A 207 -2.97 8.09 14.95
C PHE A 207 -2.85 7.09 16.12
N LYS A 208 -3.38 7.40 17.32
CA LYS A 208 -3.43 6.43 18.44
C LYS A 208 -4.71 5.57 18.49
N TYR A 209 -5.78 6.00 17.83
CA TYR A 209 -7.12 5.40 17.93
C TYR A 209 -7.25 4.12 17.09
N HIS A 210 -8.46 3.62 16.83
CA HIS A 210 -8.71 2.42 16.01
C HIS A 210 -8.06 2.51 14.60
N MET A 211 -7.58 1.40 14.05
CA MET A 211 -6.85 1.33 12.76
C MET A 211 -7.53 2.11 11.61
N VAL A 212 -8.86 2.03 11.52
CA VAL A 212 -9.66 2.72 10.49
C VAL A 212 -9.58 4.25 10.62
N ALA A 213 -9.46 4.78 11.84
CA ALA A 213 -9.24 6.21 12.09
C ALA A 213 -7.82 6.62 11.67
N ARG A 214 -6.80 5.84 12.05
CA ARG A 214 -5.39 6.07 11.66
C ARG A 214 -5.23 6.11 10.14
N LEU A 215 -5.81 5.12 9.45
CA LEU A 215 -5.80 5.01 8.00
C LEU A 215 -6.44 6.23 7.34
N ASN A 216 -7.63 6.64 7.77
CA ASN A 216 -8.31 7.79 7.15
C ASN A 216 -7.69 9.14 7.53
N ALA A 217 -7.00 9.25 8.66
CA ALA A 217 -6.18 10.40 9.02
C ALA A 217 -4.97 10.54 8.08
N ALA A 218 -4.22 9.45 7.87
CA ALA A 218 -3.07 9.43 6.95
C ALA A 218 -3.48 9.70 5.50
N VAL A 219 -4.60 9.11 5.04
CA VAL A 219 -5.15 9.39 3.71
C VAL A 219 -5.64 10.84 3.60
N LEU A 220 -6.32 11.39 4.63
CA LEU A 220 -6.78 12.78 4.63
C LEU A 220 -5.62 13.75 4.43
N LEU A 221 -4.52 13.58 5.18
CA LEU A 221 -3.30 14.39 5.05
C LEU A 221 -2.65 14.21 3.66
N ALA A 222 -2.51 12.98 3.16
CA ALA A 222 -1.96 12.72 1.82
C ALA A 222 -2.81 13.28 0.66
N GLU A 223 -4.12 13.47 0.87
CA GLU A 223 -5.07 14.07 -0.06
C GLU A 223 -5.22 15.61 0.11
N LEU A 224 -4.51 16.26 1.06
CA LEU A 224 -4.51 17.72 1.18
C LEU A 224 -3.69 18.39 0.07
N ASN A 225 -4.21 19.52 -0.42
CA ASN A 225 -3.73 20.22 -1.60
C ASN A 225 -3.60 21.71 -1.33
N GLU A 226 -2.45 22.29 -1.66
CA GLU A 226 -2.30 23.75 -1.71
C GLU A 226 -3.12 24.30 -2.89
N THR A 227 -2.84 23.83 -4.11
CA THR A 227 -3.65 24.11 -5.32
C THR A 227 -4.35 22.85 -5.83
N PRO A 228 -5.57 22.97 -6.39
CA PRO A 228 -6.30 21.82 -6.95
C PRO A 228 -5.70 21.37 -8.29
N GLU A 229 -6.20 20.25 -8.82
CA GLU A 229 -5.87 19.80 -10.18
C GLU A 229 -6.49 20.75 -11.22
N GLU A 230 -5.68 21.22 -12.18
CA GLU A 230 -6.11 22.20 -13.18
C GLU A 230 -5.75 21.77 -14.60
N ASN A 231 -6.77 21.33 -15.34
CA ASN A 231 -6.72 20.90 -16.75
C ASN A 231 -5.74 19.74 -17.02
N ASN A 232 -4.45 20.05 -17.13
CA ASN A 232 -3.35 19.12 -17.40
C ASN A 232 -2.22 19.23 -16.35
N LYS A 233 -2.40 20.02 -15.28
CA LYS A 233 -1.47 20.12 -14.14
C LYS A 233 -2.01 19.29 -12.96
N PRO A 234 -1.18 18.43 -12.34
CA PRO A 234 -1.58 17.73 -11.12
C PRO A 234 -1.81 18.72 -9.97
N ALA A 235 -2.63 18.34 -9.00
CA ALA A 235 -2.83 19.12 -7.78
C ALA A 235 -1.53 19.21 -6.96
N VAL A 236 -1.13 20.42 -6.56
CA VAL A 236 0.06 20.61 -5.71
C VAL A 236 -0.28 20.18 -4.28
N PRO A 237 0.42 19.19 -3.68
CA PRO A 237 0.19 18.75 -2.31
C PRO A 237 0.57 19.84 -1.31
N LEU A 238 -0.14 19.93 -0.20
CA LEU A 238 0.14 20.90 0.86
C LEU A 238 1.44 20.53 1.60
N LEU A 239 2.51 21.30 1.45
CA LEU A 239 3.82 20.97 2.05
C LEU A 239 3.80 20.80 3.58
N ALA A 240 2.89 21.49 4.28
CA ALA A 240 2.73 21.41 5.73
C ALA A 240 2.31 20.02 6.27
N VAL A 241 1.90 19.06 5.41
CA VAL A 241 1.62 17.69 5.86
C VAL A 241 2.87 16.83 6.04
N THR A 242 4.03 17.30 5.57
CA THR A 242 5.26 16.51 5.47
C THR A 242 5.73 15.98 6.82
N GLU A 243 5.91 16.86 7.81
CA GLU A 243 6.34 16.51 9.18
C GLU A 243 5.35 15.52 9.85
N PRO A 244 4.03 15.80 9.93
CA PRO A 244 3.06 14.83 10.45
C PRO A 244 3.00 13.46 9.75
N LEU A 245 3.33 13.38 8.45
CA LEU A 245 3.39 12.11 7.72
C LEU A 245 4.73 11.39 7.92
N LEU A 246 5.83 12.11 8.14
CA LEU A 246 7.13 11.53 8.52
C LEU A 246 7.08 10.95 9.93
N ASP A 247 6.55 11.71 10.90
CA ASP A 247 6.34 11.26 12.28
C ASP A 247 5.50 9.98 12.35
N PHE A 248 4.46 9.89 11.53
CA PHE A 248 3.58 8.73 11.48
C PHE A 248 4.19 7.54 10.72
N LEU A 249 5.04 7.80 9.71
CA LEU A 249 5.83 6.75 9.06
C LEU A 249 6.87 6.15 10.03
N GLY A 250 7.52 6.98 10.85
CA GLY A 250 8.53 6.55 11.83
C GLY A 250 8.00 5.81 13.07
N GLN A 251 6.68 5.71 13.26
CA GLN A 251 6.09 5.01 14.40
C GLN A 251 6.09 3.48 14.19
N GLU A 252 7.05 2.79 14.80
CA GLU A 252 7.19 1.31 14.74
C GLU A 252 5.94 0.56 15.23
N ASN A 253 5.16 1.15 16.15
CA ASN A 253 3.93 0.56 16.68
C ASN A 253 2.71 0.65 15.71
N GLN A 254 2.92 1.11 14.48
CA GLN A 254 1.89 1.25 13.44
C GLN A 254 1.97 0.11 12.42
N LEU A 255 0.86 -0.61 12.27
CA LEU A 255 0.66 -1.64 11.24
C LEU A 255 1.05 -1.10 9.86
N GLY A 256 1.88 -1.82 9.08
CA GLY A 256 2.41 -1.29 7.82
C GLY A 256 1.33 -0.81 6.84
N VAL A 257 0.17 -1.47 6.83
CA VAL A 257 -1.00 -1.08 6.01
C VAL A 257 -1.56 0.31 6.32
N VAL A 258 -1.46 0.82 7.56
CA VAL A 258 -1.88 2.20 7.87
C VAL A 258 -0.83 3.24 7.51
N ARG A 259 0.45 2.85 7.40
CA ARG A 259 1.56 3.73 7.00
C ARG A 259 1.67 3.91 5.47
N VAL A 260 1.11 2.99 4.67
CA VAL A 260 1.08 3.06 3.18
C VAL A 260 0.57 4.40 2.60
N PRO A 261 -0.52 5.01 3.09
CA PRO A 261 -0.96 6.34 2.63
C PRO A 261 0.05 7.46 2.92
N ALA A 262 0.80 7.36 4.02
CA ALA A 262 1.82 8.36 4.37
C ALA A 262 2.95 8.34 3.34
N VAL A 263 3.46 7.15 2.99
CA VAL A 263 4.44 6.96 1.90
C VAL A 263 3.94 7.57 0.59
N ARG A 264 2.68 7.31 0.22
CA ARG A 264 2.10 7.89 -1.01
C ARG A 264 1.94 9.41 -0.94
N GLY A 265 1.60 9.97 0.22
CA GLY A 265 1.53 11.42 0.45
C GLY A 265 2.90 12.09 0.34
N LEU A 266 3.93 11.50 0.96
CA LEU A 266 5.30 12.01 0.94
C LEU A 266 5.96 11.88 -0.45
N ALA A 267 5.74 10.76 -1.15
CA ALA A 267 6.19 10.60 -2.53
C ALA A 267 5.49 11.61 -3.47
N ARG A 268 4.20 11.87 -3.23
CA ARG A 268 3.45 12.92 -3.92
C ARG A 268 4.02 14.31 -3.62
N VAL A 269 4.39 14.61 -2.37
CA VAL A 269 5.08 15.86 -2.02
C VAL A 269 6.32 16.07 -2.88
N ILE A 270 7.22 15.09 -2.98
CA ILE A 270 8.40 15.21 -3.86
C ILE A 270 8.00 15.44 -5.32
N ARG A 271 7.12 14.59 -5.88
CA ARG A 271 6.80 14.56 -7.32
C ARG A 271 6.03 15.79 -7.80
N ASP A 272 4.99 16.17 -7.07
CA ASP A 272 4.00 17.18 -7.51
C ASP A 272 4.17 18.51 -6.73
N GLY A 273 4.86 18.50 -5.59
CA GLY A 273 5.02 19.64 -4.68
C GLY A 273 6.34 20.41 -4.76
N GLN A 274 7.38 19.84 -5.39
CA GLN A 274 8.71 20.44 -5.53
C GLN A 274 9.27 21.03 -4.22
N PRO A 275 9.35 20.24 -3.12
CA PRO A 275 9.75 20.72 -1.81
C PRO A 275 11.21 21.20 -1.78
N PRO A 276 11.58 22.06 -0.82
CA PRO A 276 12.97 22.39 -0.54
C PRO A 276 13.86 21.15 -0.39
N GLU A 277 15.10 21.26 -0.86
CA GLU A 277 16.10 20.18 -0.89
C GLU A 277 16.15 19.35 0.41
N LYS A 278 16.22 20.02 1.56
CA LYS A 278 16.23 19.35 2.87
C LYS A 278 15.00 18.44 3.07
N LEU A 279 13.78 18.93 2.81
CA LEU A 279 12.55 18.15 2.99
C LEU A 279 12.44 16.99 1.99
N ARG A 280 12.94 17.16 0.76
CA ARG A 280 13.08 16.06 -0.21
C ARG A 280 13.97 14.96 0.35
N ASP A 281 15.11 15.34 0.93
CA ASP A 281 16.13 14.41 1.40
C ASP A 281 15.75 13.77 2.76
N ASP A 282 15.04 14.50 3.62
CA ASP A 282 14.40 13.98 4.84
C ASP A 282 13.41 12.85 4.48
N ILE A 283 12.58 13.04 3.44
CA ILE A 283 11.63 12.02 2.94
C ILE A 283 12.34 10.81 2.34
N ILE A 284 13.34 11.02 1.47
CA ILE A 284 14.11 9.91 0.87
C ILE A 284 14.84 9.12 1.96
N THR A 285 15.36 9.80 2.99
CA THR A 285 16.00 9.16 4.15
C THR A 285 15.01 8.31 4.94
N ALA A 286 13.79 8.80 5.21
CA ALA A 286 12.76 8.02 5.87
C ALA A 286 12.35 6.76 5.07
N PHE A 287 12.21 6.89 3.75
CA PHE A 287 11.92 5.76 2.86
C PHE A 287 13.05 4.73 2.85
N VAL A 288 14.31 5.18 2.74
CA VAL A 288 15.50 4.33 2.78
C VAL A 288 15.62 3.61 4.13
N ASN A 289 15.35 4.29 5.24
CA ASN A 289 15.44 3.73 6.58
C ASN A 289 14.36 2.67 6.85
N GLU A 290 13.09 2.93 6.52
CA GLU A 290 12.02 1.91 6.66
C GLU A 290 12.26 0.71 5.73
N LEU A 291 12.80 0.92 4.52
CA LEU A 291 13.09 -0.16 3.58
C LEU A 291 14.29 -1.03 4.01
N GLN A 292 15.30 -0.47 4.68
CA GLN A 292 16.46 -1.22 5.17
C GLN A 292 16.24 -1.83 6.57
N ASN A 293 15.62 -1.08 7.49
CA ASN A 293 15.57 -1.43 8.92
C ASN A 293 14.16 -1.80 9.42
N GLY A 294 13.09 -1.40 8.71
CA GLY A 294 11.71 -1.71 9.08
C GLY A 294 11.36 -3.19 8.89
N ASP A 295 10.44 -3.70 9.74
CA ASP A 295 10.09 -5.13 9.83
C ASP A 295 9.80 -5.75 8.45
N PRO A 296 10.58 -6.76 8.00
CA PRO A 296 10.43 -7.37 6.69
C PRO A 296 9.07 -8.06 6.46
N LYS A 297 8.28 -8.29 7.52
CA LYS A 297 6.89 -8.79 7.43
C LYS A 297 5.90 -7.74 6.91
N ASN A 298 6.22 -6.44 6.96
CA ASN A 298 5.39 -5.35 6.42
C ASN A 298 5.50 -5.26 4.89
N ASP A 299 5.32 -6.37 4.16
CA ASP A 299 5.56 -6.51 2.73
C ASP A 299 4.77 -5.49 1.86
N GLU A 300 3.54 -5.14 2.22
CA GLU A 300 2.75 -4.11 1.52
C GLU A 300 3.38 -2.70 1.63
N LEU A 301 3.97 -2.39 2.79
CA LEU A 301 4.65 -1.11 3.03
C LEU A 301 5.99 -1.08 2.29
N ALA A 302 6.80 -2.13 2.42
CA ALA A 302 8.06 -2.28 1.68
C ALA A 302 7.85 -2.26 0.16
N THR A 303 6.79 -2.92 -0.34
CA THR A 303 6.35 -2.85 -1.74
C THR A 303 6.01 -1.41 -2.14
N THR A 304 5.22 -0.69 -1.34
CA THR A 304 4.84 0.70 -1.64
C THR A 304 6.05 1.63 -1.66
N ILE A 305 6.98 1.47 -0.72
CA ILE A 305 8.21 2.27 -0.66
C ILE A 305 9.10 1.98 -1.88
N ALA A 306 9.29 0.71 -2.25
CA ALA A 306 10.04 0.33 -3.44
C ALA A 306 9.39 0.89 -4.73
N GLU A 307 8.07 0.76 -4.85
CA GLU A 307 7.29 1.29 -5.98
C GLU A 307 7.47 2.81 -6.13
N GLU A 308 7.29 3.58 -5.05
CA GLU A 308 7.41 5.04 -5.09
C GLU A 308 8.87 5.52 -5.26
N LEU A 309 9.86 4.91 -4.61
CA LEU A 309 11.29 5.21 -4.87
C LEU A 309 11.63 5.02 -6.36
N GLY A 310 11.16 3.94 -6.98
CA GLY A 310 11.33 3.69 -8.41
C GLY A 310 10.53 4.65 -9.32
N ARG A 311 9.44 5.26 -8.84
CA ARG A 311 8.65 6.27 -9.56
C ARG A 311 9.25 7.67 -9.46
N LEU A 312 9.89 8.00 -8.34
CA LEU A 312 10.52 9.31 -8.12
C LEU A 312 11.76 9.53 -9.00
N GLY A 313 12.42 8.45 -9.44
CA GLY A 313 13.62 8.54 -10.29
C GLY A 313 14.88 9.04 -9.57
N ILE A 314 14.77 9.38 -8.28
CA ILE A 314 15.87 9.85 -7.44
C ILE A 314 16.78 8.67 -7.11
N ILE A 315 18.08 8.84 -7.37
CA ILE A 315 19.13 7.83 -7.16
C ILE A 315 19.94 8.16 -5.91
N ASN A 316 20.29 9.45 -5.77
CA ASN A 316 21.30 9.93 -4.84
C ASN A 316 20.69 10.67 -3.65
N GLY A 317 21.40 10.64 -2.51
CA GLY A 317 21.15 11.53 -1.38
C GLY A 317 21.80 12.90 -1.54
N SER A 318 21.69 13.73 -0.50
CA SER A 318 22.33 15.05 -0.40
C SER A 318 23.86 15.01 -0.53
N ASP A 319 24.47 13.93 -0.07
CA ASP A 319 25.90 13.60 -0.17
C ASP A 319 26.34 13.14 -1.57
N ARG A 320 25.39 13.03 -2.51
CA ARG A 320 25.52 12.45 -3.86
C ARG A 320 25.83 10.95 -3.92
N THR A 321 25.75 10.19 -2.81
CA THR A 321 25.89 8.73 -2.86
C THR A 321 24.57 8.06 -3.28
N PRO A 322 24.60 6.92 -4.00
CA PRO A 322 23.40 6.30 -4.57
C PRO A 322 22.59 5.48 -3.54
N VAL A 323 22.16 6.15 -2.46
CA VAL A 323 21.46 5.55 -1.31
C VAL A 323 20.18 4.79 -1.69
N VAL A 324 19.44 5.26 -2.71
CA VAL A 324 18.19 4.63 -3.15
C VAL A 324 18.47 3.31 -3.85
N VAL A 325 19.49 3.25 -4.71
CA VAL A 325 19.90 2.02 -5.42
C VAL A 325 20.40 0.97 -4.42
N ASN A 326 21.20 1.40 -3.44
CA ASN A 326 21.66 0.55 -2.35
C ASN A 326 20.49 -0.02 -1.52
N ALA A 327 19.54 0.83 -1.11
CA ALA A 327 18.36 0.39 -0.36
C ALA A 327 17.50 -0.62 -1.14
N LEU A 328 17.23 -0.35 -2.41
CA LEU A 328 16.46 -1.26 -3.26
C LEU A 328 17.20 -2.58 -3.54
N THR A 329 18.52 -2.56 -3.72
CA THR A 329 19.29 -3.79 -4.00
C THR A 329 19.43 -4.64 -2.73
N LYS A 330 19.56 -4.01 -1.55
CA LYS A 330 19.41 -4.71 -0.26
C LYS A 330 18.02 -5.33 -0.12
N ALA A 331 16.95 -4.59 -0.39
CA ALA A 331 15.58 -5.09 -0.29
C ALA A 331 15.28 -6.23 -1.28
N LEU A 332 15.91 -6.25 -2.45
CA LEU A 332 15.90 -7.36 -3.41
C LEU A 332 16.58 -8.63 -2.85
N ALA A 333 17.77 -8.48 -2.26
CA ALA A 333 18.57 -9.57 -1.70
C ALA A 333 18.09 -10.08 -0.31
N ASP A 334 17.26 -9.31 0.40
CA ASP A 334 16.74 -9.64 1.73
C ASP A 334 15.75 -10.81 1.69
N LYS A 335 16.24 -12.01 2.03
CA LYS A 335 15.46 -13.25 2.06
C LYS A 335 14.40 -13.31 3.16
N LYS A 336 14.37 -12.36 4.10
CA LYS A 336 13.31 -12.25 5.13
C LYS A 336 12.06 -11.55 4.57
N ARG A 337 12.17 -10.81 3.47
CA ARG A 337 11.06 -10.07 2.83
C ARG A 337 10.27 -10.95 1.86
N GLY A 338 9.00 -10.61 1.67
CA GLY A 338 8.13 -11.31 0.72
C GLY A 338 8.58 -11.10 -0.73
N TYR A 339 8.33 -12.10 -1.59
CA TYR A 339 8.68 -12.04 -3.02
C TYR A 339 8.07 -10.83 -3.75
N ARG A 340 6.96 -10.27 -3.26
CA ARG A 340 6.30 -9.10 -3.83
C ARG A 340 7.10 -7.81 -3.59
N SER A 341 7.54 -7.54 -2.35
CA SER A 341 8.42 -6.37 -2.11
C SER A 341 9.80 -6.54 -2.74
N ARG A 342 10.39 -7.75 -2.70
CA ARG A 342 11.67 -8.06 -3.37
C ARG A 342 11.60 -7.84 -4.89
N SER A 343 10.53 -8.29 -5.56
CA SER A 343 10.35 -8.10 -7.00
C SER A 343 9.96 -6.66 -7.37
N GLU A 344 9.18 -5.94 -6.56
CA GLU A 344 8.95 -4.51 -6.80
C GLU A 344 10.23 -3.69 -6.64
N ALA A 345 11.15 -4.09 -5.75
CA ALA A 345 12.48 -3.49 -5.68
C ALA A 345 13.32 -3.74 -6.96
N ALA A 346 13.25 -4.95 -7.55
CA ALA A 346 13.83 -5.21 -8.87
C ALA A 346 13.21 -4.32 -9.97
N ALA A 347 11.88 -4.20 -10.01
CA ALA A 347 11.18 -3.33 -10.96
C ALA A 347 11.57 -1.85 -10.78
N ALA A 348 11.74 -1.40 -9.53
CA ALA A 348 12.20 -0.05 -9.20
C ALA A 348 13.63 0.22 -9.68
N LEU A 349 14.56 -0.71 -9.45
CA LEU A 349 15.94 -0.63 -9.98
C LEU A 349 15.96 -0.56 -11.52
N GLY A 350 15.05 -1.25 -12.20
CA GLY A 350 14.85 -1.12 -13.64
C GLY A 350 14.41 0.28 -14.08
N ARG A 351 13.64 1.01 -13.26
CA ARG A 351 13.16 2.37 -13.57
C ARG A 351 14.28 3.41 -13.44
N LEU A 352 15.10 3.35 -12.38
CA LEU A 352 16.15 4.33 -12.06
C LEU A 352 17.23 4.51 -13.17
N SER A 353 17.75 5.73 -13.33
CA SER A 353 18.76 6.06 -14.36
C SER A 353 20.20 5.67 -13.96
N LEU A 354 20.45 4.37 -13.78
CA LEU A 354 21.75 3.84 -13.34
C LEU A 354 22.89 4.15 -14.33
N ASP A 355 24.07 4.50 -13.81
CA ASP A 355 25.30 4.75 -14.56
C ASP A 355 26.37 3.64 -14.34
N ASN A 356 27.61 3.86 -14.79
CA ASN A 356 28.71 2.90 -14.67
C ASN A 356 29.41 2.87 -13.30
N THR A 357 29.06 3.76 -12.35
CA THR A 357 29.52 3.67 -10.95
C THR A 357 28.73 2.62 -10.18
N ILE A 358 27.51 2.31 -10.64
CA ILE A 358 26.63 1.29 -10.07
C ILE A 358 27.06 -0.10 -10.57
N ASN A 359 27.17 -1.06 -9.66
CA ASN A 359 27.39 -2.47 -9.97
C ASN A 359 26.12 -3.12 -10.55
N VAL A 360 25.76 -2.76 -11.79
CA VAL A 360 24.57 -3.29 -12.47
C VAL A 360 24.67 -4.81 -12.75
N ARG A 361 25.88 -5.38 -12.73
CA ARG A 361 26.06 -6.85 -12.82
C ARG A 361 25.55 -7.56 -11.55
N LEU A 362 25.85 -7.03 -10.36
CA LEU A 362 25.29 -7.51 -9.10
C LEU A 362 23.75 -7.40 -9.12
N ILE A 363 23.20 -6.26 -9.57
CA ILE A 363 21.74 -6.10 -9.68
C ILE A 363 21.13 -7.15 -10.60
N ALA A 364 21.67 -7.36 -11.80
CA ALA A 364 21.18 -8.39 -12.74
C ALA A 364 21.29 -9.82 -12.18
N PHE A 365 22.35 -10.11 -11.40
CA PHE A 365 22.54 -11.37 -10.70
C PHE A 365 21.50 -11.59 -9.58
N GLU A 366 21.28 -10.62 -8.71
CA GLU A 366 20.29 -10.74 -7.61
C GLU A 366 18.85 -10.84 -8.15
N ILE A 367 18.53 -10.23 -9.30
CA ILE A 367 17.25 -10.43 -9.99
C ILE A 367 17.11 -11.88 -10.50
N ALA A 368 18.17 -12.46 -11.06
CA ALA A 368 18.17 -13.86 -11.50
C ALA A 368 18.07 -14.84 -10.32
N ALA A 369 18.77 -14.56 -9.21
CA ALA A 369 18.66 -15.34 -7.97
C ALA A 369 17.23 -15.29 -7.39
N LEU A 370 16.60 -14.11 -7.33
CA LEU A 370 15.19 -13.97 -6.95
C LEU A 370 14.26 -14.75 -7.88
N ALA A 371 14.49 -14.72 -9.20
CA ALA A 371 13.68 -15.45 -10.16
C ALA A 371 13.71 -16.98 -9.93
N GLN A 372 14.90 -17.52 -9.62
CA GLN A 372 15.05 -18.94 -9.26
C GLN A 372 14.38 -19.26 -7.92
N GLU A 373 14.57 -18.44 -6.87
CA GLU A 373 13.90 -18.64 -5.58
C GLU A 373 12.36 -18.62 -5.71
N MET A 374 11.83 -17.72 -6.56
CA MET A 374 10.41 -17.66 -6.87
C MET A 374 9.92 -18.86 -7.69
N ALA A 375 10.70 -19.36 -8.65
CA ALA A 375 10.36 -20.55 -9.43
C ALA A 375 10.29 -21.81 -8.54
N ASP A 376 11.26 -21.98 -7.66
CA ASP A 376 11.31 -23.10 -6.71
C ASP A 376 10.17 -23.03 -5.67
N ALA A 377 9.81 -21.83 -5.22
CA ALA A 377 8.66 -21.63 -4.33
C ALA A 377 7.34 -21.93 -5.05
N PHE A 378 7.16 -21.42 -6.27
CA PHE A 378 5.97 -21.70 -7.09
C PHE A 378 5.81 -23.19 -7.37
N GLN A 379 6.87 -23.91 -7.76
CA GLN A 379 6.77 -25.35 -8.00
C GLN A 379 6.40 -26.15 -6.74
N LYS A 380 6.91 -25.76 -5.56
CA LYS A 380 6.54 -26.39 -4.28
C LYS A 380 5.06 -26.14 -3.94
N GLU A 381 4.54 -24.93 -4.20
CA GLU A 381 3.11 -24.64 -4.11
C GLU A 381 2.31 -25.48 -5.11
N ALA A 382 2.69 -25.46 -6.39
CA ALA A 382 1.99 -26.15 -7.46
C ALA A 382 1.91 -27.67 -7.25
N ALA A 383 3.01 -28.29 -6.80
CA ALA A 383 3.05 -29.71 -6.45
C ALA A 383 2.14 -30.06 -5.25
N ASN A 384 1.90 -29.12 -4.33
CA ASN A 384 0.98 -29.30 -3.22
C ASN A 384 -0.47 -29.00 -3.62
N ALA A 385 -0.72 -28.05 -4.51
CA ALA A 385 -2.04 -27.81 -5.11
C ALA A 385 -2.51 -29.06 -5.86
N VAL A 386 -1.66 -29.66 -6.71
CA VAL A 386 -1.97 -30.89 -7.46
C VAL A 386 -2.31 -32.07 -6.54
N LYS A 387 -1.59 -32.25 -5.42
CA LYS A 387 -1.91 -33.29 -4.41
C LYS A 387 -3.29 -33.09 -3.75
N ASN A 388 -3.79 -31.86 -3.72
CA ASN A 388 -5.06 -31.48 -3.14
C ASN A 388 -6.18 -31.30 -4.20
N GLU A 389 -5.95 -31.78 -5.43
CA GLU A 389 -6.85 -31.61 -6.60
C GLU A 389 -7.15 -30.13 -6.96
N GLN A 390 -6.27 -29.22 -6.53
CA GLN A 390 -6.36 -27.78 -6.75
C GLN A 390 -5.43 -27.31 -7.88
N LYS A 391 -5.76 -26.16 -8.47
CA LYS A 391 -4.86 -25.44 -9.38
C LYS A 391 -3.88 -24.56 -8.58
N PRO A 392 -2.63 -24.37 -9.04
CA PRO A 392 -1.70 -23.39 -8.46
C PRO A 392 -2.26 -21.96 -8.58
N ASP A 393 -1.97 -21.06 -7.63
CA ASP A 393 -2.47 -19.68 -7.70
C ASP A 393 -1.57 -18.80 -8.58
N TYR A 394 -1.61 -19.04 -9.89
CA TYR A 394 -0.92 -18.20 -10.86
C TYR A 394 -1.27 -16.70 -10.73
N VAL A 395 -2.44 -16.35 -10.21
CA VAL A 395 -2.87 -14.94 -10.06
C VAL A 395 -2.04 -14.23 -8.98
N ALA A 396 -1.78 -14.90 -7.85
CA ALA A 396 -0.90 -14.38 -6.81
C ALA A 396 0.54 -14.17 -7.31
N TRP A 397 1.07 -15.09 -8.12
CA TRP A 397 2.44 -15.03 -8.63
C TRP A 397 2.64 -14.06 -9.81
N LYS A 398 1.61 -13.83 -10.63
CA LYS A 398 1.69 -13.03 -11.87
C LYS A 398 2.25 -11.62 -11.66
N LYS A 399 1.87 -10.88 -10.61
CA LYS A 399 2.46 -9.54 -10.37
C LYS A 399 3.96 -9.63 -10.09
N SER A 400 4.38 -10.56 -9.22
CA SER A 400 5.78 -10.68 -8.82
C SER A 400 6.67 -11.05 -10.01
N PHE A 401 6.27 -12.02 -10.85
CA PHE A 401 7.02 -12.36 -12.06
C PHE A 401 6.97 -11.25 -13.13
N TYR A 402 5.85 -10.51 -13.27
CA TYR A 402 5.81 -9.35 -14.14
C TYR A 402 6.74 -8.22 -13.67
N ASN A 403 6.89 -8.03 -12.36
CA ASN A 403 7.86 -7.07 -11.81
C ASN A 403 9.32 -7.44 -12.18
N LEU A 404 9.66 -8.73 -12.30
CA LEU A 404 10.96 -9.17 -12.83
C LEU A 404 11.13 -8.81 -14.32
N TYR A 405 10.06 -8.86 -15.12
CA TYR A 405 10.09 -8.34 -16.51
C TYR A 405 10.37 -6.82 -16.52
N LEU A 406 9.67 -6.06 -15.68
CA LEU A 406 9.84 -4.61 -15.55
C LEU A 406 11.25 -4.19 -15.13
N ALA A 407 11.95 -5.06 -14.38
CA ALA A 407 13.35 -4.84 -14.03
C ALA A 407 14.26 -4.79 -15.28
N PHE A 408 14.03 -5.65 -16.27
CA PHE A 408 14.84 -5.70 -17.50
C PHE A 408 14.29 -4.86 -18.66
N LYS A 409 12.96 -4.68 -18.76
CA LYS A 409 12.28 -4.04 -19.91
C LYS A 409 11.18 -3.08 -19.49
N GLY A 410 11.08 -1.94 -20.18
CA GLY A 410 9.91 -1.06 -20.08
C GLY A 410 8.63 -1.74 -20.62
N ASP A 411 7.52 -1.52 -19.91
CA ASP A 411 6.15 -1.96 -20.24
C ASP A 411 5.57 -1.32 -21.51
N THR A 412 5.98 -0.09 -21.78
CA THR A 412 5.40 0.81 -22.78
C THR A 412 6.50 1.50 -23.55
N ARG A 413 6.22 1.87 -24.81
CA ARG A 413 7.16 2.60 -25.67
C ARG A 413 7.72 3.85 -24.98
N ALA A 414 6.87 4.65 -24.33
CA ALA A 414 7.28 5.87 -23.62
C ALA A 414 8.21 5.59 -22.41
N ASN A 415 8.11 4.43 -21.78
CA ASN A 415 9.03 4.02 -20.70
C ASN A 415 10.33 3.43 -21.27
N ILE A 416 10.28 2.72 -22.40
CA ILE A 416 11.49 2.29 -23.14
C ILE A 416 12.28 3.53 -23.63
N GLU A 417 11.61 4.55 -24.14
CA GLU A 417 12.22 5.83 -24.58
C GLU A 417 12.74 6.68 -23.40
N ARG A 418 12.34 6.39 -22.15
CA ARG A 418 12.95 6.91 -20.92
C ARG A 418 14.09 6.01 -20.40
N GLY A 419 14.46 4.97 -21.12
CA GLY A 419 15.46 3.98 -20.70
C GLY A 419 15.02 3.13 -19.50
N HIS A 420 13.72 2.94 -19.25
CA HIS A 420 13.24 2.02 -18.20
C HIS A 420 13.54 0.56 -18.60
N GLY A 421 13.95 -0.25 -17.63
CA GLY A 421 14.46 -1.61 -17.80
C GLY A 421 15.99 -1.63 -17.99
N LEU A 422 16.70 -2.53 -17.30
CA LEU A 422 18.16 -2.62 -17.34
C LEU A 422 18.73 -2.83 -18.75
N SER A 423 18.03 -3.57 -19.62
CA SER A 423 18.46 -3.77 -21.02
C SER A 423 18.39 -2.51 -21.88
N ASN A 424 17.72 -1.46 -21.40
CA ASN A 424 17.44 -0.23 -22.16
C ASN A 424 18.28 0.97 -21.64
N LYS A 425 19.31 0.73 -20.81
CA LYS A 425 20.20 1.76 -20.25
C LYS A 425 21.34 2.08 -21.22
N ASP A 426 21.24 3.19 -21.95
CA ASP A 426 22.21 3.54 -23.00
C ASP A 426 23.64 3.74 -22.47
N GLY A 427 23.82 4.27 -21.26
CA GLY A 427 25.13 4.56 -20.68
C GLY A 427 25.98 3.35 -20.30
N LEU A 428 25.41 2.14 -20.18
CA LEU A 428 26.16 0.97 -19.70
C LEU A 428 27.16 0.43 -20.73
N ASN A 429 28.35 0.03 -20.27
CA ASN A 429 29.35 -0.59 -21.13
C ASN A 429 28.88 -1.94 -21.73
N GLY A 430 29.47 -2.32 -22.87
CA GLY A 430 29.02 -3.49 -23.64
C GLY A 430 29.03 -4.80 -22.86
N ALA A 431 30.01 -5.03 -21.99
CA ALA A 431 30.09 -6.24 -21.18
C ALA A 431 29.04 -6.26 -20.07
N ILE A 432 28.69 -5.11 -19.46
CA ILE A 432 27.53 -5.02 -18.54
C ILE A 432 26.23 -5.32 -19.30
N LYS A 433 26.03 -4.73 -20.48
CA LYS A 433 24.86 -4.99 -21.33
C LYS A 433 24.74 -6.47 -21.72
N GLN A 434 25.87 -7.15 -21.97
CA GLN A 434 25.91 -8.59 -22.22
C GLN A 434 25.48 -9.40 -20.98
N THR A 435 26.00 -9.10 -19.78
CA THR A 435 25.56 -9.75 -18.53
C THR A 435 24.05 -9.55 -18.29
N VAL A 436 23.55 -8.31 -18.44
CA VAL A 436 22.13 -7.95 -18.26
C VAL A 436 21.23 -8.71 -19.23
N ASN A 437 21.57 -8.75 -20.53
CA ASN A 437 20.78 -9.46 -21.53
C ASN A 437 20.88 -10.99 -21.38
N SER A 438 22.01 -11.50 -20.91
CA SER A 438 22.20 -12.92 -20.59
C SER A 438 21.34 -13.35 -19.41
N ALA A 439 21.30 -12.55 -18.33
CA ALA A 439 20.41 -12.76 -17.18
C ALA A 439 18.93 -12.73 -17.59
N TYR A 440 18.52 -11.72 -18.36
CA TYR A 440 17.15 -11.62 -18.89
C TYR A 440 16.76 -12.84 -19.73
N GLY A 441 17.70 -13.41 -20.50
CA GLY A 441 17.50 -14.63 -21.28
C GLY A 441 17.16 -15.86 -20.43
N GLN A 442 17.68 -15.97 -19.21
CA GLN A 442 17.34 -17.06 -18.27
C GLN A 442 16.05 -16.79 -17.50
N VAL A 443 15.78 -15.52 -17.17
CA VAL A 443 14.63 -15.11 -16.35
C VAL A 443 13.33 -15.10 -17.16
N LEU A 444 13.39 -14.78 -18.47
CA LEU A 444 12.20 -14.63 -19.32
C LEU A 444 11.35 -15.91 -19.48
N PRO A 445 11.89 -17.13 -19.69
CA PRO A 445 11.08 -18.35 -19.80
C PRO A 445 10.25 -18.65 -18.54
N LEU A 446 10.84 -18.40 -17.35
CA LEU A 446 10.17 -18.54 -16.05
C LEU A 446 8.97 -17.58 -15.94
N ILE A 447 9.19 -16.31 -16.30
CA ILE A 447 8.12 -15.29 -16.32
C ILE A 447 7.02 -15.69 -17.30
N LEU A 448 7.37 -16.08 -18.53
CA LEU A 448 6.40 -16.43 -19.56
C LEU A 448 5.51 -17.59 -19.10
N SER A 449 6.09 -18.64 -18.51
CA SER A 449 5.36 -19.80 -17.97
C SER A 449 4.28 -19.38 -16.97
N ILE A 450 4.62 -18.51 -16.01
CA ILE A 450 3.66 -17.99 -15.02
C ILE A 450 2.60 -17.08 -15.65
N LEU A 451 2.98 -16.22 -16.60
CA LEU A 451 2.04 -15.32 -17.28
C LEU A 451 1.00 -16.10 -18.12
N VAL A 452 1.41 -17.21 -18.77
CA VAL A 452 0.53 -18.06 -19.60
C VAL A 452 -0.05 -19.29 -18.88
N GLU A 453 0.05 -19.33 -17.54
CA GLU A 453 -0.53 -20.37 -16.67
C GLU A 453 -0.05 -21.80 -16.96
N LYS A 454 1.25 -21.94 -17.25
CA LYS A 454 1.92 -23.23 -17.47
C LYS A 454 2.90 -23.58 -16.34
N PRO A 455 3.13 -24.87 -16.07
CA PRO A 455 4.28 -25.31 -15.27
C PRO A 455 5.58 -24.75 -15.84
N ILE A 456 6.51 -24.40 -14.95
CA ILE A 456 7.89 -24.05 -15.30
C ILE A 456 8.61 -25.33 -15.72
N ASP A 457 9.29 -25.30 -16.89
CA ASP A 457 10.14 -26.39 -17.38
C ASP A 457 11.41 -26.50 -16.51
N SER A 458 11.77 -27.72 -16.10
CA SER A 458 12.98 -27.96 -15.31
C SER A 458 14.25 -27.52 -16.03
N LYS A 459 14.26 -27.58 -17.37
CA LYS A 459 15.38 -27.10 -18.19
C LYS A 459 15.64 -25.60 -18.00
N ASP A 460 14.59 -24.79 -17.82
CA ASP A 460 14.73 -23.35 -17.64
C ASP A 460 15.26 -23.01 -16.23
N GLN A 461 14.89 -23.82 -15.22
CA GLN A 461 15.49 -23.74 -13.87
C GLN A 461 16.96 -24.18 -13.86
N ASP A 462 17.29 -25.31 -14.50
CA ASP A 462 18.67 -25.78 -14.62
C ASP A 462 19.54 -24.72 -15.33
N ALA A 463 19.02 -24.08 -16.38
CA ALA A 463 19.72 -23.04 -17.12
C ALA A 463 19.96 -21.76 -16.27
N ILE A 464 18.96 -21.25 -15.55
CA ILE A 464 19.18 -20.09 -14.66
C ILE A 464 20.10 -20.44 -13.49
N LEU A 465 20.01 -21.65 -12.93
CA LEU A 465 20.86 -22.10 -11.82
C LEU A 465 22.33 -22.21 -12.25
N GLN A 466 22.60 -22.81 -13.42
CA GLN A 466 23.93 -22.83 -14.03
C GLN A 466 24.44 -21.42 -14.33
N TRP A 467 23.57 -20.53 -14.84
CA TRP A 467 23.93 -19.14 -15.10
C TRP A 467 24.32 -18.38 -13.83
N ILE A 468 23.56 -18.54 -12.74
CA ILE A 468 23.84 -17.94 -11.42
C ILE A 468 25.23 -18.41 -10.95
N GLN A 469 25.50 -19.71 -10.98
CA GLN A 469 26.81 -20.25 -10.59
C GLN A 469 27.95 -19.63 -11.41
N ALA A 470 27.80 -19.58 -12.74
CA ALA A 470 28.81 -19.05 -13.66
C ALA A 470 29.00 -17.51 -13.62
N ASN A 471 28.01 -16.75 -13.16
CA ASN A 471 28.01 -15.27 -13.19
C ASN A 471 28.06 -14.63 -11.79
N THR A 472 28.55 -15.36 -10.78
CA THR A 472 28.74 -14.83 -9.42
C THR A 472 29.57 -13.53 -9.42
N PRO A 473 29.05 -12.40 -8.89
CA PRO A 473 29.75 -11.12 -8.91
C PRO A 473 31.06 -11.13 -8.10
N GLN A 474 32.11 -10.51 -8.66
CA GLN A 474 33.42 -10.37 -8.00
C GLN A 474 33.41 -9.48 -6.75
N SER A 475 32.41 -8.60 -6.62
CA SER A 475 32.10 -7.88 -5.38
C SER A 475 30.59 -7.74 -5.24
N ARG A 476 30.12 -7.79 -3.98
CA ARG A 476 28.73 -7.53 -3.61
C ARG A 476 28.48 -6.09 -3.14
N LYS A 477 29.40 -5.17 -3.43
CA LYS A 477 29.12 -3.72 -3.31
C LYS A 477 28.26 -3.23 -4.47
N VAL A 478 27.25 -2.41 -4.16
CA VAL A 478 26.44 -1.68 -5.16
C VAL A 478 27.21 -0.49 -5.74
N HIS A 479 28.01 0.15 -4.89
CA HIS A 479 28.87 1.31 -5.17
C HIS A 479 30.01 1.30 -4.13
N ASP A 480 31.20 1.82 -4.46
CA ASP A 480 32.40 1.67 -3.62
C ASP A 480 32.25 2.21 -2.19
N SER A 481 31.46 3.27 -2.03
CA SER A 481 31.12 3.92 -0.75
C SER A 481 30.34 3.02 0.23
N PHE A 482 29.80 1.89 -0.22
CA PHE A 482 28.97 1.02 0.62
C PHE A 482 29.71 -0.27 1.01
N GLN A 483 29.22 -0.88 2.10
CA GLN A 483 29.58 -2.24 2.47
C GLN A 483 28.92 -3.24 1.53
N GLU A 484 29.43 -4.48 1.53
CA GLU A 484 28.85 -5.56 0.71
C GLU A 484 27.44 -5.93 1.16
N ILE A 485 26.59 -6.28 0.19
CA ILE A 485 25.29 -6.90 0.46
C ILE A 485 25.54 -8.36 0.86
N ILE A 486 25.50 -8.60 2.17
CA ILE A 486 25.50 -9.94 2.75
C ILE A 486 24.06 -10.45 2.71
N SER A 487 23.77 -11.42 1.84
CA SER A 487 22.52 -12.18 1.92
C SER A 487 22.54 -13.07 3.16
N ASP A 488 21.42 -13.12 3.89
CA ASP A 488 21.35 -13.66 5.26
C ASP A 488 21.85 -15.10 5.43
N ASP A 489 21.76 -15.95 4.39
CA ASP A 489 22.32 -17.31 4.42
C ASP A 489 23.84 -17.31 4.71
N GLN A 490 24.58 -16.29 4.28
CA GLN A 490 26.02 -16.19 4.55
C GLN A 490 26.35 -15.65 5.94
N SER A 491 25.41 -15.00 6.63
CA SER A 491 25.58 -14.61 8.05
C SER A 491 25.59 -15.82 9.01
N ARG A 492 25.21 -17.00 8.51
CA ARG A 492 25.18 -18.27 9.26
C ARG A 492 26.34 -19.22 8.93
N ALA A 493 27.37 -18.74 8.22
CA ALA A 493 28.61 -19.49 8.04
C ALA A 493 29.32 -19.68 9.41
N PRO A 494 29.50 -20.91 9.92
CA PRO A 494 30.07 -21.14 11.25
C PRO A 494 31.59 -20.99 11.22
N GLY A 495 32.11 -19.76 11.29
CA GLY A 495 33.56 -19.55 11.07
C GLY A 495 34.22 -18.23 11.52
N THR A 496 33.49 -17.23 12.05
CA THR A 496 34.12 -15.97 12.51
C THR A 496 33.46 -15.44 13.78
N ILE A 497 33.87 -15.98 14.93
CA ILE A 497 33.73 -15.26 16.20
C ILE A 497 34.70 -14.07 16.13
N SER A 498 34.16 -12.87 15.91
CA SER A 498 34.96 -11.65 16.00
C SER A 498 35.39 -11.47 17.47
N SER A 499 36.69 -11.60 17.73
CA SER A 499 37.25 -11.50 19.08
C SER A 499 37.24 -10.04 19.53
N ALA A 500 36.12 -9.61 20.10
CA ALA A 500 35.99 -8.35 20.82
C ALA A 500 36.83 -8.39 22.11
N THR A 501 38.11 -8.04 21.99
CA THR A 501 39.05 -7.99 23.11
C THR A 501 38.58 -6.94 24.14
N ALA A 502 38.11 -7.40 25.30
CA ALA A 502 37.73 -6.52 26.40
C ALA A 502 38.99 -5.93 27.06
N SER A 503 39.42 -4.75 26.60
CA SER A 503 40.48 -3.97 27.23
C SER A 503 39.94 -3.15 28.41
N ASN A 504 39.77 -3.80 29.56
CA ASN A 504 39.70 -3.10 30.84
C ASN A 504 41.08 -2.48 31.13
N THR A 505 41.12 -1.16 31.35
CA THR A 505 42.29 -0.49 31.93
C THR A 505 41.85 0.64 32.86
N ASP A 506 41.71 0.35 34.15
CA ASP A 506 41.66 1.38 35.19
C ASP A 506 43.05 2.05 35.33
N ALA A 507 43.11 3.40 35.32
CA ALA A 507 44.15 4.16 36.01
C ALA A 507 43.87 5.69 36.03
N ASN A 508 43.63 6.23 37.22
CA ASN A 508 44.02 7.55 37.73
C ASN A 508 44.04 8.77 36.77
N ASN A 509 43.09 9.69 36.96
CA ASN A 509 43.30 10.84 37.88
C ASN A 509 41.97 11.49 38.28
#